data_AF-A0A0A9HJP3-F1
#
_entry.id   AF-A0A0A9HJP3-F1
#
_cell.length_a   1.000
_cell.length_b   1.000
_cell.length_c   1.000
_cell.angle_alpha   90.00
_cell.angle_beta   90.00
_cell.angle_gamma   90.00
#
_symmetry.space_group_name_H-M   'P 1'
#
loop_
_entity.id
_entity.type
_entity.pdbx_description
1 polymer ?
#
loop_
_entity_poly.entity_id
_entity_poly.type
_entity_poly.pdbx_seq_one_letter_code
_entity_poly.pdbx_strand_id
1 'polypeptide(L)'
;MAKQIAFSGILSDTPDYNPDFYNWNKVKVRYCDGSSFTGDVEEVDPTIKLYYGGARVWQAVMEDLLAKGMDKAENALISGCSAGGLISILRCDRCQDLLPSGAKVKCLSDAGFFINEKDVAGVGYIAAFFNDVVTTHVCTFTYPLY
;
A
#
# COMPACT_ATOMS: atom_id res chain seq x y z
N MET A 1 13.97 -2.67 -15.16
CA MET A 1 13.22 -3.54 -14.21
C MET A 1 12.80 -4.82 -14.90
N ALA A 2 12.76 -5.95 -14.20
CA ALA A 2 12.28 -7.22 -14.75
C ALA A 2 10.78 -7.13 -15.14
N LYS A 3 10.41 -7.68 -16.30
CA LYS A 3 9.01 -7.65 -16.79
C LYS A 3 8.09 -8.62 -16.04
N GLN A 4 8.65 -9.69 -15.49
CA GLN A 4 7.95 -10.68 -14.67
C GLN A 4 8.63 -10.78 -13.30
N ILE A 5 7.83 -10.99 -12.25
CA ILE A 5 8.30 -11.24 -10.89
C ILE A 5 7.76 -12.59 -10.47
N ALA A 6 8.65 -13.47 -9.99
CA ALA A 6 8.23 -14.73 -9.39
C ALA A 6 7.47 -14.46 -8.07
N PHE A 7 6.30 -15.07 -7.93
CA PHE A 7 5.57 -15.06 -6.67
C PHE A 7 6.17 -16.08 -5.69
N SER A 8 6.21 -15.70 -4.42
CA SER A 8 6.77 -16.47 -3.31
C SER A 8 6.06 -16.12 -2.01
N GLY A 9 6.26 -16.92 -0.96
CA GLY A 9 5.57 -16.75 0.33
C GLY A 9 4.06 -16.71 0.16
N ILE A 10 3.40 -15.70 0.73
CA ILE A 10 1.94 -15.50 0.67
C ILE A 10 1.39 -15.35 -0.77
N LEU A 11 2.24 -15.06 -1.76
CA LEU A 11 1.84 -15.00 -3.17
C LEU A 11 2.11 -16.32 -3.91
N SER A 12 2.81 -17.29 -3.31
CA SER A 12 3.14 -18.57 -3.96
C SER A 12 1.88 -19.34 -4.38
N ASP A 13 1.93 -20.05 -5.50
CA ASP A 13 0.91 -21.00 -5.95
C ASP A 13 1.10 -22.40 -5.36
N THR A 14 2.19 -22.63 -4.62
CA THR A 14 2.49 -23.94 -4.01
C THR A 14 1.84 -24.03 -2.63
N PRO A 15 0.96 -25.02 -2.37
CA PRO A 15 0.29 -25.19 -1.08
C PRO A 15 1.25 -25.32 0.11
N ASP A 16 2.38 -26.02 -0.05
CA ASP A 16 3.36 -26.20 1.03
C ASP A 16 4.01 -24.88 1.51
N TYR A 17 4.06 -23.88 0.63
CA TYR A 17 4.59 -22.54 0.94
C TYR A 17 3.49 -21.51 1.26
N ASN A 18 2.25 -21.76 0.83
CA ASN A 18 1.11 -20.85 0.98
C ASN A 18 -0.18 -21.64 1.23
N PRO A 19 -0.33 -22.29 2.40
CA PRO A 19 -1.44 -23.20 2.64
C PRO A 19 -2.81 -22.50 2.59
N ASP A 20 -2.86 -21.21 2.93
CA ASP A 20 -4.10 -20.46 3.07
C ASP A 20 -4.58 -19.82 1.75
N PHE A 21 -3.65 -19.33 0.90
CA PHE A 21 -3.98 -18.48 -0.24
C PHE A 21 -3.45 -19.00 -1.59
N TYR A 22 -2.91 -20.23 -1.66
CA TYR A 22 -2.28 -20.74 -2.89
C TYR A 22 -3.21 -20.74 -4.12
N ASN A 23 -4.52 -20.80 -3.95
CA ASN A 23 -5.48 -20.80 -5.06
C ASN A 23 -6.27 -19.47 -5.21
N TRP A 24 -5.84 -18.41 -4.53
CA TRP A 24 -6.45 -17.08 -4.68
C TRP A 24 -5.93 -16.35 -5.92
N ASN A 25 -6.72 -15.40 -6.44
CA ASN A 25 -6.21 -14.42 -7.38
C ASN A 25 -5.14 -13.56 -6.69
N LYS A 26 -3.95 -13.45 -7.29
CA LYS A 26 -2.81 -12.76 -6.70
C LYS A 26 -2.38 -11.58 -7.55
N VAL A 27 -2.20 -10.43 -6.90
CA VAL A 27 -1.76 -9.19 -7.53
C VAL A 27 -0.59 -8.63 -6.75
N LYS A 28 0.48 -8.23 -7.47
CA LYS A 28 1.62 -7.52 -6.88
C LYS A 28 1.73 -6.13 -7.49
N VAL A 29 1.36 -5.13 -6.70
CA VAL A 29 1.53 -3.72 -7.06
C VAL A 29 2.96 -3.30 -6.71
N ARG A 30 3.68 -2.72 -7.67
CA ARG A 30 5.04 -2.21 -7.42
C ARG A 30 4.95 -0.86 -6.73
N TYR A 31 5.76 -0.69 -5.68
CA TYR A 31 5.88 0.58 -4.98
C TYR A 31 6.73 1.56 -5.79
N CYS A 32 6.14 2.69 -6.21
CA CYS A 32 6.83 3.67 -7.05
C CYS A 32 6.48 5.13 -6.74
N ASP A 33 5.70 5.42 -5.70
CA ASP A 33 5.26 6.77 -5.37
C ASP A 33 6.03 7.42 -4.21
N GLY A 34 6.72 6.63 -3.37
CA GLY A 34 7.52 7.15 -2.25
C GLY A 34 6.73 7.51 -0.98
N SER A 35 5.41 7.43 -0.99
CA SER A 35 4.54 7.88 0.12
C SER A 35 3.46 6.88 0.53
N SER A 36 3.71 5.57 0.43
CA SER A 36 2.68 4.55 0.72
C SER A 36 1.34 4.83 -0.02
N PHE A 37 1.44 5.32 -1.26
CA PHE A 37 0.34 5.74 -2.11
C PHE A 37 -0.56 6.83 -1.50
N THR A 38 -0.05 7.75 -0.67
CA THR A 38 -0.86 8.82 -0.07
C THR A 38 -0.71 10.20 -0.73
N GLY A 39 0.38 10.44 -1.45
CA GLY A 39 0.64 11.72 -2.11
C GLY A 39 -0.32 12.04 -3.26
N ASP A 40 -0.64 13.31 -3.47
CA ASP A 40 -1.58 13.73 -4.53
C ASP A 40 -1.18 15.03 -5.24
N VAL A 41 0.14 15.28 -5.35
CA VAL A 41 0.66 16.42 -6.10
C VAL A 41 0.34 16.25 -7.59
N GLU A 42 -0.28 17.26 -8.18
CA GLU A 42 -0.66 17.25 -9.61
C GLU A 42 0.52 17.58 -10.50
N GLU A 43 1.29 18.58 -10.08
CA GLU A 43 2.42 19.09 -10.82
C GLU A 43 3.61 18.14 -10.77
N VAL A 44 4.33 18.06 -11.88
CA VAL A 44 5.62 17.37 -11.93
C VAL A 44 6.67 18.26 -11.30
N ASP A 45 7.56 17.69 -10.48
CA ASP A 45 8.72 18.44 -10.01
C ASP A 45 9.50 18.97 -11.23
N PRO A 46 9.61 20.29 -11.40
CA PRO A 46 10.17 20.86 -12.62
C PRO A 46 11.69 20.63 -12.74
N THR A 47 12.36 20.34 -11.62
CA THR A 47 13.81 20.19 -11.52
C THR A 47 14.22 18.74 -11.75
N ILE A 48 13.64 17.82 -10.99
CA ILE A 48 14.03 16.40 -11.01
C ILE A 48 13.06 15.49 -11.78
N LYS A 49 11.97 16.06 -12.30
CA LYS A 49 10.97 15.37 -13.14
C LYS A 49 10.30 14.17 -12.46
N LEU A 50 10.14 14.23 -11.14
CA LEU A 50 9.41 13.23 -10.36
C LEU A 50 7.94 13.59 -10.21
N TYR A 51 7.11 12.55 -10.05
CA TYR A 51 5.69 12.63 -9.77
C TYR A 51 5.42 12.14 -8.36
N TYR A 52 4.61 12.88 -7.60
CA TYR A 52 4.23 12.53 -6.22
C TYR A 52 2.73 12.26 -6.09
N GLY A 53 2.14 11.61 -7.10
CA GLY A 53 0.69 11.32 -7.21
C GLY A 53 0.30 9.91 -6.78
N GLY A 54 0.85 9.40 -5.67
CA GLY A 54 0.61 8.03 -5.19
C GLY A 54 -0.86 7.66 -5.01
N ALA A 55 -1.70 8.58 -4.53
CA ALA A 55 -3.13 8.37 -4.36
C ALA A 55 -3.84 8.10 -5.69
N ARG A 56 -3.42 8.78 -6.78
CA ARG A 56 -3.95 8.56 -8.13
C ARG A 56 -3.50 7.21 -8.70
N VAL A 57 -2.26 6.80 -8.42
CA VAL A 57 -1.78 5.46 -8.79
C VAL A 57 -2.59 4.37 -8.08
N TRP A 58 -2.88 4.54 -6.78
CA TRP A 58 -3.76 3.61 -6.05
C TRP A 58 -5.14 3.52 -6.69
N GLN A 59 -5.77 4.67 -6.96
CA GLN A 59 -7.08 4.71 -7.61
C GLN A 59 -7.08 3.98 -8.95
N ALA A 60 -6.13 4.30 -9.83
CA ALA A 60 -6.02 3.68 -11.15
C ALA A 60 -5.80 2.15 -11.06
N VAL A 61 -5.00 1.68 -10.11
CA VAL A 61 -4.81 0.25 -9.86
C VAL A 61 -6.11 -0.42 -9.41
N MET A 62 -6.82 0.18 -8.45
CA MET A 62 -8.07 -0.40 -7.95
C MET A 62 -9.16 -0.43 -9.04
N GLU A 63 -9.31 0.63 -9.81
CA GLU A 63 -10.25 0.68 -10.95
C GLU A 63 -9.96 -0.40 -12.00
N ASP A 64 -8.69 -0.58 -12.36
CA ASP A 64 -8.26 -1.62 -13.31
C ASP A 64 -8.52 -3.04 -12.77
N LEU A 65 -8.28 -3.27 -11.47
CA LEU A 65 -8.55 -4.57 -10.84
C LEU A 65 -10.05 -4.87 -10.72
N LEU A 66 -10.86 -3.88 -10.37
CA LEU A 66 -12.33 -3.99 -10.35
C LEU A 66 -12.84 -4.38 -11.73
N ALA A 67 -12.39 -3.70 -12.79
CA ALA A 67 -12.75 -4.02 -14.16
C ALA A 67 -12.31 -5.43 -14.61
N LYS A 68 -11.27 -5.99 -13.98
CA LYS A 68 -10.76 -7.35 -14.21
C LYS A 68 -11.44 -8.43 -13.37
N GLY A 69 -12.51 -8.09 -12.64
CA GLY A 69 -13.33 -9.05 -11.91
C GLY A 69 -13.19 -9.00 -10.39
N MET A 70 -12.36 -8.10 -9.85
CA MET A 70 -12.28 -7.89 -8.40
C MET A 70 -13.60 -7.35 -7.84
N ASP A 71 -14.43 -6.71 -8.67
CA ASP A 71 -15.80 -6.27 -8.35
C ASP A 71 -16.74 -7.41 -7.90
N LYS A 72 -16.35 -8.67 -8.12
CA LYS A 72 -17.09 -9.88 -7.73
C LYS A 72 -16.45 -10.64 -6.57
N ALA A 73 -15.40 -10.09 -5.97
CA ALA A 73 -14.67 -10.77 -4.91
C ALA A 73 -15.55 -10.95 -3.66
N GLU A 74 -15.67 -12.19 -3.18
CA GLU A 74 -16.31 -12.49 -1.88
C GLU A 74 -15.35 -12.27 -0.70
N ASN A 75 -14.05 -12.43 -0.95
CA ASN A 75 -12.99 -12.23 0.02
C ASN A 75 -11.86 -11.43 -0.63
N ALA A 76 -11.32 -10.46 0.10
CA ALA A 76 -10.13 -9.72 -0.34
C ALA A 76 -9.16 -9.55 0.83
N LEU A 77 -7.87 -9.67 0.53
CA LEU A 77 -6.78 -9.42 1.47
C LEU A 77 -5.84 -8.39 0.88
N ILE A 78 -5.75 -7.22 1.51
CA ILE A 78 -4.66 -6.28 1.23
C ILE A 78 -3.50 -6.60 2.16
N SER A 79 -2.33 -6.85 1.59
CA SER A 79 -1.12 -7.05 2.37
C SER A 79 0.06 -6.31 1.74
N GLY A 80 1.00 -5.94 2.60
CA GLY A 80 2.28 -5.42 2.19
C GLY A 80 3.29 -5.43 3.34
N CYS A 81 4.55 -5.23 2.98
CA CYS A 81 5.68 -5.19 3.91
C CYS A 81 6.25 -3.76 4.00
N SER A 82 6.68 -3.32 5.18
CA SER A 82 7.30 -2.00 5.40
C SER A 82 6.35 -0.86 4.96
N ALA A 83 6.77 0.02 4.04
CA ALA A 83 5.91 1.04 3.44
C ALA A 83 4.61 0.44 2.85
N GLY A 84 4.65 -0.79 2.34
CA GLY A 84 3.45 -1.51 1.87
C GLY A 84 2.55 -2.04 2.99
N GLY A 85 3.14 -2.35 4.15
CA GLY A 85 2.38 -2.67 5.36
C GLY A 85 1.62 -1.44 5.85
N LEU A 86 2.23 -0.26 5.74
CA LEU A 86 1.56 1.01 6.05
C LEU A 86 0.40 1.29 5.09
N ILE A 87 0.52 0.98 3.80
CA ILE A 87 -0.61 1.04 2.85
C ILE A 87 -1.77 0.18 3.37
N SER A 88 -1.48 -1.04 3.83
CA SER A 88 -2.51 -1.98 4.31
C SER A 88 -3.26 -1.43 5.53
N ILE A 89 -2.62 -0.60 6.36
CA ILE A 89 -3.25 0.12 7.46
C ILE A 89 -4.10 1.28 6.90
N LEU A 90 -3.50 2.15 6.08
CA LEU A 90 -4.12 3.41 5.65
C LEU A 90 -5.26 3.25 4.65
N ARG A 91 -5.29 2.15 3.89
CA ARG A 91 -6.23 1.93 2.77
C ARG A 91 -7.26 0.83 3.03
N CYS A 92 -7.25 0.20 4.21
CA CYS A 92 -8.08 -0.98 4.47
C CYS A 92 -9.58 -0.68 4.27
N ASP A 93 -10.10 0.31 4.98
CA ASP A 93 -11.52 0.67 4.97
C ASP A 93 -11.96 1.13 3.57
N ARG A 94 -11.12 1.96 2.92
CA ARG A 94 -11.37 2.42 1.56
C ARG A 94 -11.44 1.28 0.54
N CYS A 95 -10.70 0.20 0.75
CA CYS A 95 -10.83 -0.97 -0.12
C CYS A 95 -12.12 -1.74 0.15
N GLN A 96 -12.56 -1.82 1.41
CA GLN A 96 -13.85 -2.40 1.76
C GLN A 96 -14.99 -1.65 1.06
N ASP A 97 -14.93 -0.32 1.00
CA ASP A 97 -15.93 0.52 0.33
C ASP A 97 -16.00 0.32 -1.19
N LEU A 98 -14.94 -0.20 -1.82
CA LEU A 98 -14.87 -0.45 -3.27
C LEU A 98 -15.45 -1.81 -3.68
N LEU A 99 -15.66 -2.72 -2.74
CA LEU A 99 -16.12 -4.08 -3.00
C LEU A 99 -17.61 -4.26 -2.68
N PRO A 100 -18.25 -5.35 -3.16
CA PRO A 100 -19.64 -5.64 -2.83
C PRO A 100 -19.88 -5.62 -1.31
N SER A 101 -21.07 -5.19 -0.88
CA SER A 101 -21.40 -5.04 0.54
C SER A 101 -21.28 -6.34 1.37
N GLY A 102 -21.36 -7.50 0.72
CA GLY A 102 -21.15 -8.82 1.35
C GLY A 102 -19.71 -9.33 1.34
N ALA A 103 -18.79 -8.61 0.69
CA ALA A 103 -17.39 -9.03 0.58
C ALA A 103 -16.69 -8.88 1.94
N LYS A 104 -15.91 -9.89 2.32
CA LYS A 104 -15.07 -9.87 3.52
C LYS A 104 -13.69 -9.33 3.17
N VAL A 105 -13.42 -8.08 3.54
CA VAL A 105 -12.07 -7.50 3.40
C VAL A 105 -11.29 -7.64 4.70
N LYS A 106 -10.04 -8.06 4.56
CA LYS A 106 -9.05 -8.09 5.64
C LYS A 106 -7.77 -7.43 5.17
N CYS A 107 -6.99 -6.94 6.12
CA CYS A 107 -5.72 -6.30 5.84
C CYS A 107 -4.64 -6.88 6.75
N LEU A 108 -3.47 -7.14 6.16
CA LEU A 108 -2.31 -7.70 6.84
C LEU A 108 -1.12 -6.77 6.65
N SER A 109 -0.83 -6.00 7.70
CA SER A 109 0.35 -5.14 7.76
C SER A 109 1.56 -5.92 8.27
N ASP A 110 2.52 -6.20 7.40
CA ASP A 110 3.81 -6.76 7.78
C ASP A 110 4.82 -5.61 7.95
N ALA A 111 5.42 -5.47 9.13
CA ALA A 111 6.40 -4.42 9.46
C ALA A 111 5.98 -2.98 9.06
N GLY A 112 4.67 -2.70 9.01
CA GLY A 112 4.13 -1.41 8.54
C GLY A 112 3.72 -0.43 9.63
N PHE A 113 3.88 -0.79 10.91
CA PHE A 113 3.58 0.07 12.03
C PHE A 113 4.87 0.76 12.52
N PHE A 114 4.88 2.09 12.45
CA PHE A 114 6.02 2.92 12.85
C PHE A 114 5.66 3.69 14.12
N ILE A 115 6.50 3.56 15.14
CA ILE A 115 6.27 4.18 16.45
C ILE A 115 6.84 5.61 16.43
N ASN A 116 6.05 6.59 16.82
CA ASN A 116 6.46 7.98 16.94
C ASN A 116 7.15 8.25 18.28
N GLU A 117 8.31 7.64 18.49
CA GLU A 117 9.10 7.78 19.71
C GLU A 117 10.55 8.15 19.40
N LYS A 118 11.28 8.55 20.44
CA LYS A 118 12.73 8.76 20.34
C LYS A 118 13.43 7.42 20.08
N ASP A 119 14.41 7.44 19.19
CA ASP A 119 15.28 6.29 18.94
C ASP A 119 16.26 6.04 20.10
N VAL A 120 17.12 5.02 19.94
CA VAL A 120 18.13 4.66 20.95
C VAL A 120 19.17 5.75 21.23
N ALA A 121 19.30 6.76 20.35
CA ALA A 121 20.14 7.94 20.54
C ALA A 121 19.37 9.11 21.17
N GLY A 122 18.07 8.96 21.46
CA GLY A 122 17.22 9.99 22.04
C GLY A 122 16.66 10.98 21.01
N VAL A 123 16.72 10.66 19.71
CA VAL A 123 16.32 11.54 18.60
C VAL A 123 14.97 11.12 18.02
N GLY A 124 14.11 12.10 17.72
CA GLY A 124 12.79 11.88 17.12
C GLY A 124 12.85 11.64 15.60
N TYR A 125 13.65 10.65 15.16
CA TYR A 125 13.91 10.41 13.74
C TYR A 125 12.63 10.08 12.94
N ILE A 126 11.77 9.20 13.47
CA ILE A 126 10.53 8.78 12.77
C ILE A 126 9.60 9.97 12.54
N ALA A 127 9.45 10.85 13.54
CA ALA A 127 8.66 12.06 13.44
C ALA A 127 9.16 12.96 12.30
N ALA A 128 10.48 13.21 12.26
CA ALA A 128 11.10 14.05 11.24
C ALA A 128 10.97 13.42 9.84
N PHE A 129 11.25 12.11 9.73
CA PHE A 129 11.14 11.37 8.47
C PHE A 129 9.72 11.45 7.88
N PHE A 130 8.68 11.17 8.67
CA PHE A 130 7.31 11.26 8.17
C PHE A 130 6.87 12.70 7.92
N ASN A 131 7.41 13.69 8.63
CA ASN A 131 7.18 15.10 8.31
C ASN A 131 7.70 15.45 6.91
N ASP A 132 8.90 14.99 6.55
CA ASP A 132 9.47 15.19 5.22
C ASP A 132 8.64 14.49 4.13
N VAL A 133 8.15 13.27 4.40
CA VAL A 133 7.26 12.55 3.48
C VAL A 133 5.96 13.32 3.27
N VAL A 134 5.29 13.76 4.34
CA VAL A 134 4.03 14.53 4.22
C VAL A 134 4.25 15.82 3.45
N THR A 135 5.34 16.53 3.75
CA THR A 135 5.67 17.82 3.14
C THR A 135 5.99 17.68 1.66
N THR A 136 6.75 16.66 1.29
CA THR A 136 7.14 16.42 -0.11
C THR A 136 5.97 15.94 -0.96
N HIS A 137 5.13 15.07 -0.42
CA HIS A 137 4.09 14.38 -1.19
C HIS A 137 2.69 15.01 -1.08
N VAL A 138 2.52 16.01 -0.21
CA VAL A 138 1.23 16.67 0.07
C VAL A 138 0.12 15.61 0.27
N CYS A 139 0.37 14.73 1.25
CA CYS A 139 -0.46 13.54 1.45
C CYS A 139 -1.92 13.91 1.74
N THR A 140 -2.85 13.18 1.10
CA THR A 140 -4.30 13.37 1.26
C THR A 140 -4.86 12.77 2.57
N PHE A 141 -4.00 12.14 3.37
CA PHE A 141 -4.29 11.64 4.72
C PHE A 141 -3.24 12.16 5.68
N THR A 142 -3.66 12.47 6.90
CA THR A 142 -2.75 12.65 8.04
C THR A 142 -2.31 11.28 8.52
N TYR A 143 -1.00 11.03 8.61
CA TYR A 143 -0.52 9.82 9.30
C TYR A 143 -1.05 9.84 10.73
N PRO A 144 -1.63 8.74 11.22
CA PRO A 144 -2.08 8.70 12.60
C PRO A 144 -0.87 8.88 13.51
N LEU A 145 -0.86 9.98 14.26
CA LEU A 145 0.11 10.24 15.31
C LEU A 145 -0.30 9.36 16.50
N TYR A 146 0.27 8.16 16.59
CA TYR A 146 0.19 7.32 17.79
C TYR A 146 1.42 7.58 18.66
#